data_AF-A0A6A5QIF8-F1
#
_entry.id   AF-A0A6A5QIF8-F1
#
_cell.length_a   1.000
_cell.length_b   1.000
_cell.length_c   1.000
_cell.angle_alpha   90.00
_cell.angle_beta   90.00
_cell.angle_gamma   90.00
#
_symmetry.space_group_name_H-M   'P 1'
#
loop_
_entity.id
_entity.type
_entity.pdbx_description
1 polymer ?
#
loop_
_entity_poly.entity_id
_entity_poly.type
_entity_poly.pdbx_seq_one_letter_code
_entity_poly.pdbx_strand_id
1 'polypeptide(L)'
;MYTKSLSLLALVSAAQAHMSLFSPAPLGGDASINKQSTVVDPEFNFPLGCCGADGGPSRPSPGICRGHLDRFDVEEASVTWQAGQDAQFQLTNHNYDPNAAGGTHSGGSCQVGFSTDKGATWKVAASYHGACPYHTEDGSPEAQTFDFKVPTGMPEGDALFAWVWLNREHESYMNCAKVHIGSGSGLSPPNPALPSQPMDAQPIPPPTDAQPIPPPADAQPTPPPTGAEPIPPQVSTPKESTGYGNTNGFDSTSGNTPLVAALAHREVKQGVRRYTVDGHSCECRREPSNSRCFCEASGSMAEERAAIEKKALRMHRRTLYKRVDACDWASAPAMEVSYFTSDAKCAPNAKMLTPQSDNFELGWDVSCGVVQGDGQYEIKMMDCHMYGA
;
A
#
# COMPACT_ATOMS: atom_id res chain seq x y z
N MET A 1 -45.44 9.12 -40.15
CA MET A 1 -44.56 7.99 -39.76
C MET A 1 -43.57 8.53 -38.74
N TYR A 2 -43.54 7.98 -37.53
CA TYR A 2 -42.62 8.44 -36.47
C TYR A 2 -41.33 7.60 -36.50
N THR A 3 -40.24 8.18 -36.98
CA THR A 3 -38.89 7.60 -36.82
C THR A 3 -38.44 7.79 -35.37
N LYS A 4 -38.29 6.68 -34.65
CA LYS A 4 -37.75 6.69 -33.28
C LYS A 4 -36.25 6.95 -33.31
N SER A 5 -35.79 8.03 -32.67
CA SER A 5 -34.38 8.19 -32.32
C SER A 5 -34.02 7.16 -31.24
N LEU A 6 -33.03 6.31 -31.48
CA LEU A 6 -32.37 5.56 -30.40
C LEU A 6 -31.32 6.46 -29.76
N SER A 7 -31.60 6.96 -28.57
CA SER A 7 -30.56 7.53 -27.71
C SER A 7 -29.70 6.40 -27.15
N LEU A 8 -28.44 6.36 -27.56
CA LEU A 8 -27.44 5.48 -26.95
C LEU A 8 -26.99 6.13 -25.64
N LEU A 9 -27.53 5.68 -24.50
CA LEU A 9 -26.97 6.04 -23.20
C LEU A 9 -25.65 5.31 -23.01
N ALA A 10 -24.55 6.02 -23.27
CA ALA A 10 -23.23 5.60 -22.80
C ALA A 10 -23.19 5.74 -21.28
N LEU A 11 -23.39 4.62 -20.57
CA LEU A 11 -23.08 4.51 -19.15
C LEU A 11 -21.55 4.56 -19.01
N VAL A 12 -21.01 5.77 -18.84
CA VAL A 12 -19.64 5.95 -18.36
C VAL A 12 -19.63 5.53 -16.89
N SER A 13 -19.29 4.27 -16.64
CA SER A 13 -18.94 3.83 -15.28
C SER A 13 -17.65 4.57 -14.88
N ALA A 14 -17.77 5.53 -13.96
CA ALA A 14 -16.61 6.03 -13.25
C ALA A 14 -16.03 4.87 -12.45
N ALA A 15 -14.93 4.29 -12.95
CA ALA A 15 -14.20 3.28 -12.20
C ALA A 15 -13.46 3.99 -11.07
N GLN A 16 -13.99 3.93 -9.84
CA GLN A 16 -13.13 4.11 -8.67
C GLN A 16 -12.03 3.06 -8.73
N ALA A 17 -10.79 3.50 -8.57
CA ALA A 17 -9.65 2.60 -8.55
C ALA A 17 -8.72 2.98 -7.40
N HIS A 18 -8.99 2.40 -6.24
CA HIS A 18 -8.23 2.69 -5.03
C HIS A 18 -7.07 1.70 -4.86
N MET A 19 -5.88 2.21 -4.53
CA MET A 19 -4.68 1.39 -4.27
C MET A 19 -4.05 1.81 -2.95
N SER A 20 -3.44 0.84 -2.26
CA SER A 20 -2.61 1.11 -1.09
C SER A 20 -1.26 0.39 -1.18
N LEU A 21 -0.31 0.82 -0.34
CA LEU A 21 0.92 0.07 -0.08
C LEU A 21 0.58 -1.25 0.62
N PHE A 22 1.13 -2.36 0.14
CA PHE A 22 1.02 -3.68 0.76
C PHE A 22 2.30 -4.07 1.50
N SER A 23 3.46 -3.84 0.87
CA SER A 23 4.77 -4.17 1.42
C SER A 23 5.77 -3.05 1.08
N PRO A 24 6.55 -2.52 2.06
CA PRO A 24 6.53 -2.86 3.48
C PRO A 24 5.17 -2.59 4.12
N ALA A 25 4.85 -3.30 5.21
CA ALA A 25 3.54 -3.21 5.84
C ALA A 25 3.30 -1.77 6.33
N PRO A 26 2.21 -1.11 5.91
CA PRO A 26 2.07 0.33 6.10
C PRO A 26 1.45 0.69 7.45
N LEU A 27 1.84 1.85 7.96
CA LEU A 27 1.24 2.48 9.13
C LEU A 27 -0.24 2.74 8.85
N GLY A 28 -1.15 2.25 9.71
CA GLY A 28 -2.60 2.39 9.54
C GLY A 28 -3.25 1.45 8.52
N GLY A 29 -2.51 0.53 7.91
CA GLY A 29 -3.07 -0.50 7.02
C GLY A 29 -3.98 -1.49 7.73
N ASP A 30 -4.71 -2.34 6.99
CA ASP A 30 -5.58 -3.36 7.58
C ASP A 30 -4.76 -4.43 8.33
N ALA A 31 -5.35 -5.05 9.36
CA ALA A 31 -4.70 -6.06 10.19
C ALA A 31 -4.21 -7.31 9.40
N SER A 32 -4.82 -7.60 8.25
CA SER A 32 -4.37 -8.66 7.33
C SER A 32 -3.14 -8.29 6.48
N ILE A 33 -2.77 -7.00 6.44
CA ILE A 33 -1.59 -6.47 5.76
C ILE A 33 -0.51 -6.10 6.80
N ASN A 34 -0.88 -5.30 7.81
CA ASN A 34 -0.04 -4.93 8.94
C ASN A 34 -0.62 -5.52 10.24
N LYS A 35 0.01 -6.58 10.75
CA LYS A 35 -0.44 -7.31 11.95
C LYS A 35 -0.40 -6.49 13.25
N GLN A 36 0.21 -5.30 13.23
CA GLN A 36 0.28 -4.38 14.36
C GLN A 36 -0.93 -3.43 14.43
N SER A 37 -1.67 -3.30 13.33
CA SER A 37 -2.84 -2.43 13.25
C SER A 37 -3.96 -2.90 14.18
N THR A 38 -4.40 -1.99 15.03
CA THR A 38 -5.50 -2.20 15.99
C THR A 38 -6.82 -1.53 15.58
N VAL A 39 -6.78 -0.65 14.59
CA VAL A 39 -7.92 0.07 14.01
C VAL A 39 -7.73 0.07 12.50
N VAL A 40 -8.78 -0.27 11.76
CA VAL A 40 -8.78 -0.18 10.29
C VAL A 40 -9.24 1.21 9.88
N ASP A 41 -8.48 1.86 9.01
CA ASP A 41 -8.88 3.08 8.32
C ASP A 41 -9.71 2.69 7.08
N PRO A 42 -11.03 2.96 7.02
CA PRO A 42 -11.88 2.54 5.91
C PRO A 42 -11.57 3.27 4.60
N GLU A 43 -10.90 4.41 4.68
CA GLU A 43 -10.51 5.23 3.53
C GLU A 43 -9.01 5.08 3.20
N PHE A 44 -8.31 4.08 3.74
CA PHE A 44 -6.84 3.98 3.66
C PHE A 44 -6.29 3.97 2.22
N ASN A 45 -7.05 3.41 1.28
CA ASN A 45 -6.75 3.34 -0.14
C ASN A 45 -7.37 4.48 -0.95
N PHE A 46 -8.11 5.42 -0.33
CA PHE A 46 -8.74 6.56 -1.01
C PHE A 46 -7.68 7.65 -1.25
N PRO A 47 -7.83 8.46 -2.30
CA PRO A 47 -6.92 9.57 -2.52
C PRO A 47 -7.02 10.65 -1.43
N LEU A 48 -5.88 11.30 -1.16
CA LEU A 48 -5.75 12.41 -0.24
C LEU A 48 -6.70 13.54 -0.65
N GLY A 49 -7.40 14.11 0.33
CA GLY A 49 -8.37 15.17 0.09
C GLY A 49 -9.55 14.76 -0.81
N CYS A 50 -9.74 13.48 -1.11
CA CYS A 50 -10.83 13.02 -1.96
C CYS A 50 -12.12 12.71 -1.17
N CYS A 51 -13.11 12.27 -1.93
CA CYS A 51 -14.53 12.27 -1.62
C CYS A 51 -15.17 10.96 -2.12
N GLY A 52 -16.47 10.77 -1.87
CA GLY A 52 -17.22 9.57 -2.23
C GLY A 52 -17.37 9.33 -3.75
N ALA A 53 -18.27 8.41 -4.11
CA ALA A 53 -18.36 7.81 -5.44
C ALA A 53 -18.69 8.77 -6.62
N ASP A 54 -18.96 10.05 -6.35
CA ASP A 54 -19.14 11.12 -7.33
C ASP A 54 -17.86 11.93 -7.62
N GLY A 55 -16.76 11.67 -6.89
CA GLY A 55 -15.49 12.35 -7.07
C GLY A 55 -15.50 13.82 -6.68
N GLY A 56 -16.32 14.19 -5.67
CA GLY A 56 -16.55 15.55 -5.19
C GLY A 56 -15.32 16.43 -4.86
N PRO A 57 -15.54 17.70 -4.47
CA PRO A 57 -14.51 18.75 -4.48
C PRO A 57 -13.30 18.44 -3.60
N SER A 58 -12.10 18.79 -4.07
CA SER A 58 -10.84 18.64 -3.34
C SER A 58 -10.93 19.22 -1.92
N ARG A 59 -10.60 18.39 -0.94
CA ARG A 59 -10.53 18.71 0.49
C ARG A 59 -9.06 18.87 0.93
N PRO A 60 -8.81 19.36 2.15
CA PRO A 60 -7.47 19.32 2.74
C PRO A 60 -6.96 17.89 2.89
N SER A 61 -5.64 17.73 2.97
CA SER A 61 -5.01 16.45 3.25
C SER A 61 -5.40 15.93 4.65
N PRO A 62 -5.64 14.61 4.83
CA PRO A 62 -5.77 14.01 6.16
C PRO A 62 -4.44 14.00 6.94
N GLY A 63 -3.33 14.41 6.31
CA GLY A 63 -2.02 14.57 6.92
C GLY A 63 -0.96 13.68 6.27
N ILE A 64 0.29 13.84 6.73
CA ILE A 64 1.41 12.98 6.34
C ILE A 64 1.08 11.53 6.67
N CYS A 65 1.40 10.60 5.76
CA CYS A 65 1.07 9.18 5.89
C CYS A 65 -0.43 8.90 6.09
N ARG A 66 -1.29 9.67 5.40
CA ARG A 66 -2.76 9.67 5.56
C ARG A 66 -3.26 10.02 6.97
N GLY A 67 -2.39 10.60 7.82
CA GLY A 67 -2.65 10.91 9.23
C GLY A 67 -2.00 9.93 10.21
N HIS A 68 -1.50 8.77 9.75
CA HIS A 68 -0.97 7.68 10.60
C HIS A 68 0.50 7.86 11.03
N LEU A 69 0.98 9.11 11.11
CA LEU A 69 2.36 9.41 11.51
C LEU A 69 2.62 9.09 12.99
N ASP A 70 1.59 9.15 13.83
CA ASP A 70 1.60 8.74 15.24
C ASP A 70 2.03 7.28 15.44
N ARG A 71 1.71 6.42 14.46
CA ARG A 71 2.05 4.99 14.49
C ARG A 71 3.54 4.70 14.43
N PHE A 72 4.36 5.61 13.89
CA PHE A 72 5.81 5.42 13.76
C PHE A 72 6.51 5.18 15.11
N ASP A 73 6.00 5.76 16.19
CA ASP A 73 6.56 5.64 17.54
C ASP A 73 6.08 4.42 18.34
N VAL A 74 5.08 3.69 17.83
CA VAL A 74 4.46 2.55 18.55
C VAL A 74 4.45 1.24 17.75
N GLU A 75 4.61 1.29 16.43
CA GLU A 75 4.79 0.12 15.59
C GLU A 75 6.29 -0.19 15.39
N GLU A 76 6.62 -1.47 15.24
CA GLU A 76 7.94 -1.94 14.86
C GLU A 76 8.15 -1.91 13.34
N ALA A 77 9.39 -1.81 12.90
CA ALA A 77 9.74 -1.83 11.48
C ALA A 77 9.35 -3.18 10.84
N SER A 78 8.57 -3.15 9.76
CA SER A 78 8.09 -4.37 9.10
C SER A 78 9.13 -5.05 8.21
N VAL A 79 10.20 -4.32 7.85
CA VAL A 79 11.36 -4.82 7.10
C VAL A 79 12.64 -4.15 7.58
N THR A 80 13.76 -4.88 7.46
CA THR A 80 15.11 -4.32 7.57
C THR A 80 15.77 -4.28 6.20
N TRP A 81 16.31 -3.12 5.84
CA TRP A 81 17.01 -2.87 4.59
C TRP A 81 18.41 -2.32 4.85
N GLN A 82 19.35 -2.51 3.92
CA GLN A 82 20.69 -1.95 3.97
C GLN A 82 20.82 -0.79 2.98
N ALA A 83 21.56 0.26 3.34
CA ALA A 83 21.84 1.37 2.42
C ALA A 83 22.50 0.86 1.13
N GLY A 84 22.00 1.27 -0.04
CA GLY A 84 22.52 0.82 -1.33
C GLY A 84 22.11 -0.59 -1.76
N GLN A 85 21.21 -1.29 -1.05
CA GLN A 85 20.70 -2.60 -1.50
C GLN A 85 19.61 -2.48 -2.56
N ASP A 86 19.47 -3.52 -3.40
CA ASP A 86 18.28 -3.69 -4.22
C ASP A 86 17.10 -4.09 -3.32
N ALA A 87 15.95 -3.42 -3.47
CA ALA A 87 14.75 -3.63 -2.68
C ALA A 87 13.50 -3.64 -3.57
N GLN A 88 12.36 -4.00 -3.00
CA GLN A 88 11.07 -3.92 -3.68
C GLN A 88 9.98 -3.43 -2.72
N PHE A 89 8.98 -2.76 -3.29
CA PHE A 89 7.69 -2.54 -2.62
C PHE A 89 6.58 -3.20 -3.44
N GLN A 90 5.43 -3.40 -2.80
CA GLN A 90 4.24 -3.98 -3.42
C GLN A 90 3.04 -3.10 -3.10
N LEU A 91 2.14 -2.93 -4.07
CA LEU A 91 0.84 -2.28 -3.88
C LEU A 91 -0.27 -3.33 -3.84
N THR A 92 -1.45 -2.95 -3.36
CA THR A 92 -2.65 -3.79 -3.38
C THR A 92 -3.90 -2.99 -3.71
N ASN A 93 -4.85 -3.62 -4.38
CA ASN A 93 -6.22 -3.15 -4.55
C ASN A 93 -7.15 -3.65 -3.43
N HIS A 94 -6.63 -3.79 -2.20
CA HIS A 94 -7.41 -4.21 -1.04
C HIS A 94 -8.60 -3.28 -0.79
N ASN A 95 -9.78 -3.85 -0.50
CA ASN A 95 -10.99 -3.10 -0.24
C ASN A 95 -11.12 -2.81 1.27
N TYR A 96 -10.77 -1.59 1.68
CA TYR A 96 -10.97 -1.11 3.04
C TYR A 96 -12.44 -0.70 3.30
N ASP A 97 -13.13 -0.21 2.26
CA ASP A 97 -14.58 -0.02 2.22
C ASP A 97 -15.19 -0.98 1.18
N PRO A 98 -16.20 -1.82 1.55
CA PRO A 98 -16.87 -2.71 0.60
C PRO A 98 -17.60 -1.98 -0.55
N ASN A 99 -17.86 -0.68 -0.43
CA ASN A 99 -18.50 0.15 -1.45
C ASN A 99 -17.50 0.83 -2.40
N ALA A 100 -16.20 0.81 -2.08
CA ALA A 100 -15.15 1.46 -2.84
C ALA A 100 -14.07 0.44 -3.22
N ALA A 101 -14.36 -0.33 -4.27
CA ALA A 101 -13.47 -1.38 -4.75
C ALA A 101 -12.12 -0.80 -5.21
N GLY A 102 -11.03 -1.50 -4.85
CA GLY A 102 -9.70 -1.13 -5.30
C GLY A 102 -9.46 -1.46 -6.78
N GLY A 103 -8.57 -0.70 -7.41
CA GLY A 103 -8.18 -0.89 -8.81
C GLY A 103 -7.02 0.02 -9.20
N THR A 104 -6.37 -0.26 -10.32
CA THR A 104 -5.09 0.35 -10.71
C THR A 104 -5.19 1.69 -11.44
N HIS A 105 -6.41 2.18 -11.69
CA HIS A 105 -6.73 3.39 -12.48
C HIS A 105 -6.14 3.41 -13.91
N SER A 106 -5.72 2.25 -14.43
CA SER A 106 -4.86 2.17 -15.63
C SER A 106 -3.60 3.03 -15.50
N GLY A 107 -3.00 3.09 -14.31
CA GLY A 107 -1.71 3.71 -14.03
C GLY A 107 -1.77 5.10 -13.42
N GLY A 108 -0.99 6.00 -14.00
CA GLY A 108 -0.45 7.16 -13.32
C GLY A 108 1.04 6.97 -13.01
N SER A 109 1.55 7.73 -12.05
CA SER A 109 2.99 7.79 -11.79
C SER A 109 3.27 7.89 -10.30
N CYS A 110 4.39 7.30 -9.87
CA CYS A 110 4.71 7.22 -8.45
C CYS A 110 6.09 7.78 -8.14
N GLN A 111 6.25 8.29 -6.93
CA GLN A 111 7.57 8.39 -6.29
C GLN A 111 7.60 7.50 -5.05
N VAL A 112 8.78 6.95 -4.77
CA VAL A 112 9.08 6.36 -3.47
C VAL A 112 10.33 7.00 -2.91
N GLY A 113 10.34 7.19 -1.59
CA GLY A 113 11.40 7.91 -0.91
C GLY A 113 11.35 7.71 0.58
N PHE A 114 12.30 8.35 1.27
CA PHE A 114 12.47 8.17 2.71
C PHE A 114 12.54 9.48 3.48
N SER A 115 12.12 9.43 4.74
CA SER A 115 12.33 10.47 5.74
C SER A 115 13.00 9.85 6.98
N THR A 116 14.06 10.51 7.46
CA THR A 116 14.74 10.18 8.72
C THR A 116 14.43 11.19 9.83
N ASP A 117 13.44 12.07 9.62
CA ASP A 117 13.06 13.17 10.51
C ASP A 117 11.54 13.22 10.76
N LYS A 118 10.91 12.03 10.78
CA LYS A 118 9.47 11.82 11.02
C LYS A 118 8.56 12.61 10.05
N GLY A 119 8.94 12.62 8.77
CA GLY A 119 8.14 13.17 7.68
C GLY A 119 8.27 14.68 7.49
N ALA A 120 9.19 15.34 8.18
CA ALA A 120 9.45 16.78 8.00
C ALA A 120 10.16 17.08 6.67
N THR A 121 11.12 16.23 6.27
CA THR A 121 11.75 16.25 4.94
C THR A 121 11.79 14.86 4.32
N TRP A 122 11.76 14.81 2.99
CA TRP A 122 11.72 13.56 2.22
C TRP A 122 12.74 13.61 1.09
N LYS A 123 13.39 12.48 0.81
CA LYS A 123 14.32 12.32 -0.31
C LYS A 123 13.90 11.17 -1.21
N VAL A 124 13.99 11.39 -2.53
CA VAL A 124 13.65 10.40 -3.55
C VAL A 124 14.60 9.20 -3.49
N ALA A 125 14.03 8.00 -3.62
CA ALA A 125 14.76 6.76 -3.86
C ALA A 125 14.50 6.21 -5.27
N ALA A 126 13.25 6.30 -5.76
CA ALA A 126 12.91 6.07 -7.15
C ALA A 126 11.70 6.90 -7.60
N SER A 127 11.65 7.23 -8.89
CA SER A 127 10.53 7.90 -9.54
C SER A 127 10.08 7.08 -10.75
N TYR A 128 8.85 6.59 -10.72
CA TYR A 128 8.23 5.76 -11.76
C TYR A 128 7.44 6.66 -12.69
N HIS A 129 8.02 6.95 -13.85
CA HIS A 129 7.45 7.83 -14.85
C HIS A 129 6.51 7.02 -15.74
N GLY A 130 5.22 7.07 -15.41
CA GLY A 130 4.20 6.20 -15.97
C GLY A 130 4.21 4.75 -15.46
N ALA A 131 3.11 4.04 -15.69
CA ALA A 131 2.92 2.63 -15.33
C ALA A 131 3.24 2.30 -13.86
N CYS A 132 2.90 3.21 -12.93
CA CYS A 132 2.80 2.91 -11.51
C CYS A 132 1.49 3.49 -10.93
N PRO A 133 0.53 2.65 -10.50
CA PRO A 133 0.47 1.18 -10.64
C PRO A 133 0.64 0.69 -12.09
N TYR A 134 0.97 -0.58 -12.30
CA TYR A 134 1.06 -1.12 -13.66
C TYR A 134 -0.32 -1.10 -14.34
N HIS A 135 -0.33 -0.97 -15.67
CA HIS A 135 -1.53 -0.95 -16.54
C HIS A 135 -2.21 -2.33 -16.66
N THR A 136 -2.59 -2.92 -15.53
CA THR A 136 -3.23 -4.23 -15.44
C THR A 136 -4.47 -4.16 -14.55
N GLU A 137 -5.52 -4.90 -14.90
CA GLU A 137 -6.72 -5.02 -14.04
C GLU A 137 -6.41 -5.74 -12.71
N ASP A 138 -5.41 -6.63 -12.69
CA ASP A 138 -4.92 -7.25 -11.46
C ASP A 138 -4.13 -6.23 -10.62
N GLY A 139 -4.76 -5.74 -9.56
CA GLY A 139 -4.16 -4.86 -8.57
C GLY A 139 -3.53 -5.59 -7.38
N SER A 140 -3.44 -6.93 -7.39
CA SER A 140 -2.88 -7.68 -6.27
C SER A 140 -1.36 -7.53 -6.13
N PRO A 141 -0.78 -7.77 -4.93
CA PRO A 141 0.65 -7.64 -4.69
C PRO A 141 1.58 -8.42 -5.62
N GLU A 142 1.19 -9.59 -6.12
CA GLU A 142 2.03 -10.31 -7.08
C GLU A 142 2.08 -9.60 -8.45
N ALA A 143 0.98 -8.98 -8.89
CA ALA A 143 0.97 -8.19 -10.12
C ALA A 143 1.65 -6.82 -9.93
N GLN A 144 1.45 -6.19 -8.76
CA GLN A 144 1.89 -4.83 -8.45
C GLN A 144 3.17 -4.80 -7.60
N THR A 145 4.24 -5.47 -8.07
CA THR A 145 5.56 -5.46 -7.42
C THR A 145 6.59 -4.61 -8.17
N PHE A 146 7.18 -3.63 -7.47
CA PHE A 146 8.09 -2.63 -8.04
C PHE A 146 9.49 -2.74 -7.43
N ASP A 147 10.52 -2.84 -8.26
CA ASP A 147 11.93 -2.81 -7.84
C ASP A 147 12.44 -1.38 -7.71
N PHE A 148 13.22 -1.11 -6.67
CA PHE A 148 14.00 0.11 -6.50
C PHE A 148 15.34 -0.20 -5.81
N LYS A 149 16.14 0.84 -5.59
CA LYS A 149 17.39 0.72 -4.85
C LYS A 149 17.38 1.66 -3.66
N VAL A 150 17.63 1.14 -2.47
CA VAL A 150 17.71 1.96 -1.24
C VAL A 150 18.86 2.95 -1.41
N PRO A 151 18.70 4.25 -1.06
CA PRO A 151 19.75 5.24 -1.23
C PRO A 151 21.08 4.81 -0.60
N THR A 152 22.18 5.07 -1.29
CA THR A 152 23.53 4.82 -0.76
C THR A 152 23.87 5.85 0.30
N GLY A 153 24.58 5.46 1.37
CA GLY A 153 24.94 6.39 2.45
C GLY A 153 23.75 6.86 3.30
N MET A 154 22.60 6.20 3.22
CA MET A 154 21.47 6.45 4.11
C MET A 154 21.84 6.13 5.58
N PRO A 155 21.46 6.96 6.57
CA PRO A 155 21.75 6.71 7.98
C PRO A 155 21.14 5.40 8.49
N GLU A 156 21.85 4.74 9.41
CA GLU A 156 21.34 3.60 10.17
C GLU A 156 20.27 4.04 11.19
N GLY A 157 19.25 3.21 11.40
CA GLY A 157 18.11 3.47 12.28
C GLY A 157 16.76 3.40 11.57
N ASP A 158 15.70 3.71 12.31
CA ASP A 158 14.34 3.69 11.78
C ASP A 158 14.07 4.90 10.86
N ALA A 159 13.44 4.63 9.72
CA ALA A 159 13.02 5.63 8.75
C ALA A 159 11.57 5.39 8.32
N LEU A 160 10.91 6.44 7.86
CA LEU A 160 9.69 6.31 7.08
C LEU A 160 10.09 6.01 5.63
N PHE A 161 9.55 4.94 5.07
CA PHE A 161 9.41 4.77 3.63
C PHE A 161 8.03 5.31 3.23
N ALA A 162 7.94 6.13 2.19
CA ALA A 162 6.66 6.58 1.62
C ALA A 162 6.54 6.16 0.16
N TRP A 163 5.32 5.78 -0.21
CA TRP A 163 4.84 5.69 -1.58
C TRP A 163 3.86 6.83 -1.82
N VAL A 164 4.11 7.60 -2.87
CA VAL A 164 3.20 8.61 -3.42
C VAL A 164 2.80 8.17 -4.82
N TRP A 165 1.51 8.27 -5.14
CA TRP A 165 0.98 8.03 -6.49
C TRP A 165 0.11 9.20 -6.92
N LEU A 166 0.32 9.66 -8.15
CA LEU A 166 -0.49 10.66 -8.84
C LEU A 166 -1.16 9.97 -10.04
N ASN A 167 -2.48 9.87 -10.04
CA ASN A 167 -3.23 9.31 -11.18
C ASN A 167 -3.59 10.40 -12.21
N ARG A 168 -4.16 9.96 -13.34
CA ARG A 168 -4.52 10.85 -14.46
C ARG A 168 -5.78 11.67 -14.18
N GLU A 169 -6.57 11.26 -13.19
CA GLU A 169 -7.76 11.93 -12.67
C GLU A 169 -7.44 13.09 -11.69
N HIS A 170 -6.15 13.43 -11.53
CA HIS A 170 -5.64 14.46 -10.62
C HIS A 170 -5.88 14.13 -9.14
N GLU A 171 -5.80 12.85 -8.80
CA GLU A 171 -5.89 12.35 -7.43
C GLU A 171 -4.51 11.92 -6.95
N SER A 172 -4.18 12.34 -5.73
CA SER A 172 -2.91 12.01 -5.07
C SER A 172 -3.14 10.99 -3.96
N TYR A 173 -2.24 10.05 -3.80
CA TYR A 173 -2.29 9.02 -2.77
C TYR A 173 -0.96 9.02 -2.01
N MET A 174 -1.00 8.79 -0.70
CA MET A 174 0.20 8.58 0.10
C MET A 174 -0.04 7.53 1.17
N ASN A 175 0.81 6.50 1.20
CA ASN A 175 0.94 5.63 2.36
C ASN A 175 2.41 5.57 2.79
N CYS A 176 2.64 5.35 4.08
CA CYS A 176 3.98 5.16 4.64
C CYS A 176 4.09 3.83 5.35
N ALA A 177 5.33 3.33 5.47
CA ALA A 177 5.69 2.23 6.35
C ALA A 177 6.91 2.63 7.20
N LYS A 178 6.97 2.10 8.42
CA LYS A 178 8.21 2.13 9.20
C LYS A 178 9.13 1.01 8.72
N VAL A 179 10.37 1.38 8.41
CA VAL A 179 11.43 0.46 7.97
C VAL A 179 12.69 0.71 8.77
N HIS A 180 13.49 -0.32 8.98
CA HIS A 180 14.79 -0.19 9.65
C HIS A 180 15.91 -0.20 8.63
N ILE A 181 16.78 0.81 8.65
CA ILE A 181 18.02 0.84 7.86
C ILE A 181 19.15 0.31 8.72
N GLY A 182 19.79 -0.78 8.31
CA GLY A 182 20.92 -1.37 9.01
C GLY A 182 22.29 -0.82 8.57
N SER A 183 23.32 -1.21 9.32
CA SER A 183 24.73 -0.95 9.03
C SER A 183 25.22 -1.68 7.77
N GLY A 184 25.34 -0.93 6.67
CA GLY A 184 25.81 -1.46 5.39
C GLY A 184 27.27 -1.89 5.40
N SER A 185 27.53 -3.19 5.57
CA SER A 185 28.79 -3.82 5.14
C SER A 185 28.65 -4.29 3.69
N GLY A 186 29.24 -3.55 2.77
CA GLY A 186 29.04 -3.71 1.32
C GLY A 186 29.67 -4.96 0.70
N LEU A 187 29.11 -6.15 0.94
CA LEU A 187 29.42 -7.38 0.20
C LEU A 187 28.19 -8.30 0.04
N SER A 188 27.80 -8.56 -1.21
CA SER A 188 26.82 -9.55 -1.67
C SER A 188 25.33 -9.29 -1.33
N PRO A 189 24.39 -9.76 -2.17
CA PRO A 189 22.96 -9.46 -1.99
C PRO A 189 22.39 -10.19 -0.77
N PRO A 190 21.61 -9.51 0.09
CA PRO A 190 20.79 -10.19 1.07
C PRO A 190 19.77 -11.08 0.34
N ASN A 191 19.65 -12.33 0.79
CA ASN A 191 18.43 -13.10 0.55
C ASN A 191 17.25 -12.28 1.11
N PRO A 192 16.06 -12.21 0.47
CA PRO A 192 14.92 -11.51 1.05
C PRO A 192 14.69 -12.06 2.46
N ALA A 193 14.81 -11.19 3.47
CA ALA A 193 14.75 -11.63 4.86
C ALA A 193 13.37 -12.26 5.09
N LEU A 194 13.35 -13.55 5.43
CA LEU A 194 12.15 -14.14 6.01
C LEU A 194 11.83 -13.34 7.27
N PRO A 195 10.56 -12.95 7.49
CA PRO A 195 10.11 -12.62 8.84
C PRO A 195 10.44 -13.83 9.71
N SER A 196 11.19 -13.61 10.80
CA SER A 196 11.61 -14.68 11.70
C SER A 196 10.40 -15.51 12.13
N GLN A 197 10.32 -16.76 11.67
CA GLN A 197 9.38 -17.70 12.27
C GLN A 197 9.77 -17.90 13.74
N PRO A 198 8.81 -18.06 14.66
CA PRO A 198 9.14 -18.46 16.02
C PRO A 198 9.93 -19.76 15.95
N MET A 199 11.00 -19.87 16.75
CA MET A 199 11.77 -21.11 16.82
C MET A 199 10.85 -22.23 17.30
N ASP A 200 10.57 -23.20 16.42
CA ASP A 200 9.95 -24.45 16.83
C ASP A 200 10.78 -25.04 17.98
N ALA A 201 10.09 -25.41 19.06
CA ALA A 201 10.73 -25.85 20.28
C ALA A 201 11.64 -27.05 20.02
N GLN A 202 12.95 -26.89 20.24
CA GLN A 202 13.87 -28.03 20.16
C GLN A 202 13.47 -29.09 21.21
N PRO A 203 13.52 -30.39 20.88
CA PRO A 203 13.16 -31.44 21.84
C PRO A 203 14.06 -31.39 23.07
N ILE A 204 13.44 -31.27 24.24
CA ILE A 204 14.12 -31.29 25.54
C ILE A 204 14.76 -32.68 25.75
N PRO A 205 16.08 -32.79 25.98
CA PRO A 205 16.71 -34.05 26.35
C PRO A 205 16.25 -34.50 27.76
N PRO A 206 16.13 -35.81 28.02
CA PRO A 206 15.55 -36.31 29.26
C PRO A 206 16.41 -35.97 30.50
N PRO A 207 15.79 -35.72 31.67
CA PRO A 207 16.50 -35.29 32.86
C PRO A 207 17.29 -36.44 33.51
N THR A 208 18.54 -36.16 33.87
CA THR A 208 19.36 -36.98 34.79
C THR A 208 19.15 -36.56 36.25
N ASP A 209 19.13 -37.54 37.15
CA ASP A 209 18.92 -37.34 38.60
C ASP A 209 19.97 -36.45 39.29
N ALA A 210 19.52 -35.54 40.17
CA ALA A 210 20.29 -35.09 41.34
C ALA A 210 19.45 -34.30 42.39
N GLN A 211 18.91 -35.01 43.39
CA GLN A 211 18.80 -34.65 44.83
C GLN A 211 18.04 -33.35 45.28
N PRO A 212 17.52 -33.29 46.54
CA PRO A 212 16.52 -32.30 46.95
C PRO A 212 17.07 -31.10 47.75
N ILE A 213 16.41 -29.95 47.60
CA ILE A 213 16.65 -28.71 48.38
C ILE A 213 15.51 -28.56 49.43
N PRO A 214 15.79 -28.20 50.70
CA PRO A 214 14.77 -28.07 51.75
C PRO A 214 13.84 -26.85 51.59
N PRO A 215 12.64 -26.86 52.18
CA PRO A 215 11.63 -25.82 51.98
C PRO A 215 11.93 -24.52 52.76
N PRO A 216 11.61 -23.34 52.21
CA PRO A 216 11.62 -22.07 52.94
C PRO A 216 10.38 -21.92 53.84
N ALA A 217 10.50 -21.10 54.87
CA ALA A 217 9.50 -20.89 55.92
C ALA A 217 8.45 -19.82 55.61
N ASP A 218 7.41 -19.80 56.45
CA ASP A 218 6.15 -19.05 56.39
C ASP A 218 6.20 -17.59 55.90
N ALA A 219 5.21 -17.22 55.09
CA ALA A 219 4.77 -15.84 54.87
C ALA A 219 3.24 -15.76 54.92
N GLN A 220 2.72 -14.76 55.63
CA GLN A 220 1.33 -14.66 56.09
C GLN A 220 0.41 -13.98 55.04
N PRO A 221 -0.88 -14.37 54.90
CA PRO A 221 -1.77 -13.83 53.87
C PRO A 221 -2.33 -12.43 54.20
N THR A 222 -2.48 -11.60 53.16
CA THR A 222 -3.14 -10.28 53.22
C THR A 222 -4.62 -10.34 52.80
N PRO A 223 -5.51 -9.51 53.38
CA PRO A 223 -6.95 -9.53 53.10
C PRO A 223 -7.36 -8.76 51.82
N PRO A 224 -8.57 -9.02 51.26
CA PRO A 224 -9.03 -8.42 50.00
C PRO A 224 -9.59 -7.00 50.16
N PRO A 225 -9.65 -6.20 49.08
CA PRO A 225 -10.26 -4.87 49.09
C PRO A 225 -11.80 -4.91 49.02
N THR A 226 -12.44 -4.02 49.76
CA THR A 226 -13.89 -3.82 49.82
C THR A 226 -14.27 -2.47 49.22
N GLY A 227 -15.42 -2.38 48.55
CA GLY A 227 -16.08 -1.09 48.26
C GLY A 227 -16.50 -0.90 46.80
N ALA A 228 -17.81 -0.97 46.56
CA ALA A 228 -18.44 -0.44 45.37
C ALA A 228 -19.41 0.67 45.80
N GLU A 229 -19.43 1.80 45.10
CA GLU A 229 -20.44 2.85 45.25
C GLU A 229 -21.16 3.14 43.92
N PRO A 230 -22.43 3.58 43.95
CA PRO A 230 -23.30 3.57 42.77
C PRO A 230 -23.31 4.87 41.96
N ILE A 231 -23.64 4.74 40.68
CA ILE A 231 -23.75 5.83 39.70
C ILE A 231 -25.12 6.55 39.85
N PRO A 232 -25.18 7.91 39.92
CA PRO A 232 -26.43 8.67 39.91
C PRO A 232 -27.02 8.85 38.48
N PRO A 233 -28.34 9.12 38.35
CA PRO A 233 -29.07 8.95 37.09
C PRO A 233 -28.96 10.12 36.10
N GLN A 234 -29.22 9.79 34.83
CA GLN A 234 -29.30 10.70 33.68
C GLN A 234 -30.49 11.67 33.76
N VAL A 235 -30.29 12.91 33.31
CA VAL A 235 -31.36 13.88 33.01
C VAL A 235 -31.37 14.14 31.50
N SER A 236 -32.58 14.25 30.93
CA SER A 236 -32.84 14.27 29.49
C SER A 236 -33.31 15.65 28.97
N THR A 237 -33.64 15.69 27.67
CA THR A 237 -34.26 16.79 26.86
C THR A 237 -33.29 17.63 25.99
N PRO A 238 -33.73 18.24 24.86
CA PRO A 238 -33.98 17.45 23.64
C PRO A 238 -33.51 18.07 22.30
N LYS A 239 -33.07 17.17 21.39
CA LYS A 239 -33.41 17.09 19.95
C LYS A 239 -33.57 18.39 19.13
N GLU A 240 -32.69 18.58 18.14
CA GLU A 240 -33.09 19.10 16.83
C GLU A 240 -32.46 18.26 15.71
N SER A 241 -33.33 17.68 14.88
CA SER A 241 -33.00 16.86 13.72
C SER A 241 -34.15 17.03 12.73
N THR A 242 -33.92 17.82 11.69
CA THR A 242 -34.84 17.96 10.56
C THR A 242 -34.70 16.75 9.66
N GLY A 243 -35.79 16.00 9.50
CA GLY A 243 -35.81 14.76 8.71
C GLY A 243 -36.66 14.85 7.45
N TYR A 244 -36.31 13.97 6.51
CA TYR A 244 -37.13 13.35 5.47
C TYR A 244 -36.53 11.92 5.35
N GLY A 245 -37.21 10.77 5.46
CA GLY A 245 -38.64 10.45 5.28
C GLY A 245 -38.97 10.40 3.78
N ASN A 246 -39.47 9.34 3.14
CA ASN A 246 -40.02 8.03 3.52
C ASN A 246 -39.88 7.07 2.31
N THR A 247 -39.98 5.72 2.32
CA THR A 247 -40.03 4.62 3.32
C THR A 247 -40.00 3.29 2.53
N ASN A 248 -39.51 2.18 3.10
CA ASN A 248 -40.16 0.84 3.03
C ASN A 248 -39.46 -0.15 3.98
N GLY A 249 -40.22 -0.80 4.86
CA GLY A 249 -39.68 -1.61 5.95
C GLY A 249 -39.81 -3.12 5.75
N PHE A 250 -38.97 -3.85 6.48
CA PHE A 250 -39.28 -5.18 7.02
C PHE A 250 -38.86 -5.18 8.49
N ASP A 251 -39.66 -5.81 9.34
CA ASP A 251 -39.57 -5.70 10.80
C ASP A 251 -39.06 -7.00 11.44
N SER A 252 -38.27 -6.85 12.51
CA SER A 252 -37.96 -7.85 13.54
C SER A 252 -37.17 -9.12 13.12
N THR A 253 -36.17 -9.62 13.87
CA THR A 253 -35.85 -9.42 15.30
C THR A 253 -34.39 -9.80 15.62
N SER A 254 -33.81 -9.16 16.64
CA SER A 254 -32.72 -9.64 17.54
C SER A 254 -31.55 -10.47 16.98
N GLY A 255 -30.36 -9.86 16.95
CA GLY A 255 -29.08 -10.58 16.91
C GLY A 255 -27.88 -9.62 16.88
N ASN A 256 -26.92 -9.79 17.79
CA ASN A 256 -25.65 -9.04 17.76
C ASN A 256 -24.91 -9.35 16.45
N THR A 257 -24.83 -8.38 15.54
CA THR A 257 -23.89 -8.42 14.41
C THR A 257 -22.65 -7.62 14.80
N PRO A 258 -21.45 -8.22 14.83
CA PRO A 258 -20.23 -7.47 15.14
C PRO A 258 -19.92 -6.45 14.04
N LEU A 259 -19.13 -5.45 14.41
CA LEU A 259 -18.47 -4.53 13.48
C LEU A 259 -17.87 -5.30 12.30
N VAL A 260 -18.02 -4.72 11.11
CA VAL A 260 -17.63 -5.26 9.80
C VAL A 260 -16.37 -6.13 9.91
N ALA A 261 -16.51 -7.42 9.61
CA ALA A 261 -15.34 -8.28 9.45
C ALA A 261 -14.52 -7.71 8.29
N ALA A 262 -13.33 -7.17 8.60
CA ALA A 262 -12.38 -6.73 7.61
C ALA A 262 -12.23 -7.81 6.53
N LEU A 263 -12.39 -7.44 5.26
CA LEU A 263 -12.35 -8.37 4.14
C LEU A 263 -10.92 -8.91 4.02
N ALA A 264 -10.64 -10.02 4.72
CA ALA A 264 -9.29 -10.54 4.89
C ALA A 264 -8.53 -10.55 3.55
N HIS A 265 -7.39 -9.85 3.50
CA HIS A 265 -6.56 -9.81 2.31
C HIS A 265 -6.22 -11.24 1.89
N ARG A 266 -6.36 -11.53 0.59
CA ARG A 266 -5.99 -12.83 0.02
C ARG A 266 -4.54 -13.16 0.39
N GLU A 267 -4.28 -14.40 0.78
CA GLU A 267 -2.91 -14.85 1.09
C GLU A 267 -1.98 -14.60 -0.12
N VAL A 268 -0.93 -13.79 0.10
CA VAL A 268 0.03 -13.38 -0.93
C VAL A 268 1.18 -14.37 -1.00
N LYS A 269 1.49 -14.84 -2.20
CA LYS A 269 2.59 -15.76 -2.45
C LYS A 269 3.93 -14.99 -2.43
N GLN A 270 4.67 -15.08 -1.33
CA GLN A 270 5.98 -14.42 -1.21
C GLN A 270 6.94 -14.83 -2.34
N GLY A 271 7.69 -13.85 -2.87
CA GLY A 271 8.67 -14.06 -3.94
C GLY A 271 8.08 -14.38 -5.32
N VAL A 272 6.75 -14.31 -5.47
CA VAL A 272 6.05 -14.50 -6.74
C VAL A 272 5.73 -13.15 -7.37
N ARG A 273 5.88 -13.06 -8.69
CA ARG A 273 5.33 -11.97 -9.51
C ARG A 273 4.39 -12.52 -10.55
N ARG A 274 3.26 -11.84 -10.76
CA ARG A 274 2.26 -12.21 -11.78
C ARG A 274 2.36 -11.25 -12.95
N TYR A 275 2.17 -11.79 -14.15
CA TYR A 275 2.18 -11.05 -15.40
C TYR A 275 1.00 -11.50 -16.26
N THR A 276 0.34 -10.57 -16.93
CA THR A 276 -0.60 -10.90 -18.01
C THR A 276 0.18 -11.01 -19.32
N VAL A 277 0.13 -12.17 -19.96
CA VAL A 277 0.88 -12.47 -21.19
C VAL A 277 -0.07 -13.10 -22.20
N ASP A 278 -0.36 -12.38 -23.29
CA ASP A 278 -1.26 -12.83 -24.37
C ASP A 278 -2.65 -13.25 -23.87
N GLY A 279 -3.17 -12.54 -22.85
CA GLY A 279 -4.45 -12.83 -22.20
C GLY A 279 -4.37 -13.85 -21.06
N HIS A 280 -3.22 -14.47 -20.82
CA HIS A 280 -3.03 -15.47 -19.78
C HIS A 280 -2.34 -14.93 -18.53
N SER A 281 -2.82 -15.35 -17.37
CA SER A 281 -2.18 -15.11 -16.07
C SER A 281 -0.94 -15.99 -15.92
N CYS A 282 0.21 -15.40 -15.64
CA CYS A 282 1.50 -16.09 -15.50
C CYS A 282 2.20 -15.74 -14.19
N GLU A 283 2.40 -16.72 -13.31
CA GLU A 283 3.14 -16.55 -12.06
C GLU A 283 4.61 -16.97 -12.23
N CYS A 284 5.54 -16.06 -11.97
CA CYS A 284 6.98 -16.29 -11.99
C CYS A 284 7.58 -16.22 -10.58
N ARG A 285 8.49 -17.14 -10.26
CA ARG A 285 9.23 -17.15 -8.99
C ARG A 285 10.70 -16.77 -9.20
N ARG A 286 11.23 -15.92 -8.30
CA ARG A 286 12.65 -15.55 -8.27
C ARG A 286 13.44 -16.58 -7.45
N GLU A 287 13.94 -17.62 -8.11
CA GLU A 287 14.94 -18.53 -7.52
C GLU A 287 16.37 -17.99 -7.75
N PRO A 288 17.34 -18.19 -6.84
CA PRO A 288 18.68 -17.60 -6.92
C PRO A 288 19.48 -17.93 -8.20
N SER A 289 19.17 -19.03 -8.87
CA SER A 289 19.90 -19.51 -10.06
C SER A 289 19.01 -19.84 -11.28
N ASN A 290 17.68 -19.91 -11.13
CA ASN A 290 16.79 -20.23 -12.25
C ASN A 290 15.33 -19.82 -12.04
N SER A 291 14.95 -18.59 -12.39
CA SER A 291 13.54 -18.20 -12.41
C SER A 291 12.69 -19.14 -13.27
N ARG A 292 11.51 -19.50 -12.78
CA ARG A 292 10.49 -20.31 -13.48
C ARG A 292 9.18 -19.54 -13.52
N CYS A 293 8.42 -19.72 -14.59
CA CYS A 293 7.10 -19.13 -14.77
C CYS A 293 6.08 -20.21 -15.14
N PHE A 294 4.87 -20.12 -14.60
CA PHE A 294 3.77 -21.02 -14.86
C PHE A 294 2.53 -20.21 -15.26
N CYS A 295 1.90 -20.57 -16.37
CA CYS A 295 0.75 -19.81 -16.89
C CYS A 295 -0.57 -20.61 -16.85
N GLU A 296 -1.65 -19.91 -16.54
CA GLU A 296 -3.02 -20.41 -16.61
C GLU A 296 -3.51 -20.38 -18.07
N ALA A 297 -3.23 -21.48 -18.78
CA ALA A 297 -3.59 -21.64 -20.18
C ALA A 297 -4.78 -22.60 -20.30
N SER A 298 -6.00 -22.06 -20.27
CA SER A 298 -7.25 -22.79 -20.40
C SER A 298 -7.49 -23.21 -21.85
N GLY A 299 -7.34 -24.51 -22.14
CA GLY A 299 -7.64 -25.10 -23.45
C GLY A 299 -6.54 -24.99 -24.51
N SER A 300 -5.42 -24.33 -24.22
CA SER A 300 -4.25 -24.25 -25.12
C SER A 300 -3.56 -25.62 -25.29
N MET A 301 -2.94 -25.85 -26.44
CA MET A 301 -2.04 -27.00 -26.60
C MET A 301 -0.76 -26.82 -25.75
N ALA A 302 -0.12 -27.93 -25.34
CA ALA A 302 1.06 -27.87 -24.44
C ALA A 302 2.22 -27.01 -25.00
N GLU A 303 2.38 -26.97 -26.32
CA GLU A 303 3.40 -26.16 -27.01
C GLU A 303 3.11 -24.64 -26.92
N GLU A 304 1.83 -24.26 -27.00
CA GLU A 304 1.36 -22.88 -26.89
C GLU A 304 1.57 -22.36 -25.46
N ARG A 305 1.17 -23.15 -24.45
CA ARG A 305 1.49 -22.87 -23.04
C ARG A 305 2.99 -22.66 -22.81
N ALA A 306 3.83 -23.54 -23.36
CA ALA A 306 5.29 -23.42 -23.23
C ALA A 306 5.84 -22.16 -23.92
N ALA A 307 5.23 -21.71 -25.01
CA ALA A 307 5.60 -20.44 -25.67
C ALA A 307 5.24 -19.22 -24.81
N ILE A 308 4.05 -19.21 -24.18
CA ILE A 308 3.58 -18.16 -23.26
C ILE A 308 4.47 -18.13 -22.01
N GLU A 309 4.74 -19.28 -21.36
CA GLU A 309 5.63 -19.38 -20.19
C GLU A 309 7.06 -18.89 -20.52
N LYS A 310 7.56 -19.16 -21.73
CA LYS A 310 8.84 -18.64 -22.23
C LYS A 310 8.82 -17.14 -22.55
N LYS A 311 7.65 -16.53 -22.77
CA LYS A 311 7.49 -15.07 -22.91
C LYS A 311 7.40 -14.40 -21.54
N ALA A 312 6.60 -14.95 -20.61
CA ALA A 312 6.57 -14.54 -19.21
C ALA A 312 7.97 -14.58 -18.57
N LEU A 313 8.73 -15.66 -18.77
CA LEU A 313 10.10 -15.79 -18.27
C LEU A 313 11.06 -14.75 -18.87
N ARG A 314 10.87 -14.35 -20.12
CA ARG A 314 11.64 -13.26 -20.73
C ARG A 314 11.28 -11.89 -20.13
N MET A 315 10.00 -11.65 -19.83
CA MET A 315 9.55 -10.42 -19.14
C MET A 315 10.08 -10.37 -17.71
N HIS A 316 9.91 -11.43 -16.93
CA HIS A 316 10.41 -11.53 -15.55
C HIS A 316 11.94 -11.38 -15.48
N ARG A 317 12.71 -12.05 -16.35
CA ARG A 317 14.17 -11.85 -16.39
C ARG A 317 14.56 -10.41 -16.73
N ARG A 318 13.81 -9.69 -17.56
CA ARG A 318 14.07 -8.26 -17.82
C ARG A 318 13.90 -7.41 -16.56
N THR A 319 12.91 -7.67 -15.70
CA THR A 319 12.78 -6.91 -14.44
C THR A 319 13.95 -7.21 -13.50
N LEU A 320 14.39 -8.47 -13.41
CA LEU A 320 15.56 -8.85 -12.59
C LEU A 320 16.90 -8.22 -13.02
N TYR A 321 17.05 -7.83 -14.29
CA TYR A 321 18.25 -7.19 -14.82
C TYR A 321 18.09 -5.67 -15.05
N LYS A 322 16.88 -5.10 -14.91
CA LYS A 322 16.64 -3.64 -14.97
C LYS A 322 17.20 -3.03 -13.68
N ARG A 323 18.47 -2.61 -13.72
CA ARG A 323 19.07 -1.84 -12.62
C ARG A 323 18.38 -0.49 -12.53
N VAL A 324 17.82 -0.20 -11.36
CA VAL A 324 17.45 1.16 -10.95
C VAL A 324 18.69 1.78 -10.32
N ASP A 325 19.11 2.94 -10.81
CA ASP A 325 20.26 3.63 -10.25
C ASP A 325 19.94 4.15 -8.85
N ALA A 326 20.84 3.91 -7.89
CA ALA A 326 20.67 4.41 -6.54
C ALA A 326 20.85 5.94 -6.50
N CYS A 327 19.99 6.62 -5.77
CA CYS A 327 20.31 7.96 -5.28
C CYS A 327 21.38 7.87 -4.17
N ASP A 328 22.30 8.83 -4.12
CA ASP A 328 23.16 9.04 -2.96
C ASP A 328 22.42 9.89 -1.92
N TRP A 329 22.36 9.46 -0.66
CA TRP A 329 21.53 10.10 0.36
C TRP A 329 21.89 11.58 0.61
N ALA A 330 23.16 11.95 0.50
CA ALA A 330 23.58 13.33 0.73
C ALA A 330 23.09 14.27 -0.39
N SER A 331 23.01 13.77 -1.62
CA SER A 331 22.66 14.53 -2.83
C SER A 331 21.29 14.19 -3.46
N ALA A 332 20.56 13.21 -2.90
CA ALA A 332 19.27 12.76 -3.39
C ALA A 332 18.26 13.93 -3.46
N PRO A 333 17.53 14.09 -4.59
CA PRO A 333 16.51 15.13 -4.73
C PRO A 333 15.47 15.09 -3.61
N ALA A 334 14.96 16.26 -3.23
CA ALA A 334 13.81 16.36 -2.35
C ALA A 334 12.59 15.71 -3.02
N MET A 335 11.81 14.96 -2.25
CA MET A 335 10.53 14.41 -2.68
C MET A 335 9.41 15.30 -2.13
N GLU A 336 8.60 15.89 -2.99
CA GLU A 336 7.33 16.48 -2.53
C GLU A 336 6.31 15.34 -2.32
N VAL A 337 5.44 15.51 -1.33
CA VAL A 337 4.40 14.54 -0.93
C VAL A 337 3.01 15.19 -0.83
N SER A 338 2.94 16.52 -1.01
CA SER A 338 1.74 17.35 -0.89
C SER A 338 1.29 17.81 -2.27
N TYR A 339 0.44 17.00 -2.91
CA TYR A 339 -0.11 17.23 -4.25
C TYR A 339 -1.63 17.25 -4.24
N PHE A 340 -2.23 18.06 -5.13
CA PHE A 340 -3.64 18.02 -5.57
C PHE A 340 -4.76 18.29 -4.55
N THR A 341 -4.52 18.09 -3.26
CA THR A 341 -5.44 18.52 -2.18
C THR A 341 -5.63 20.03 -2.17
N SER A 342 -6.67 20.53 -1.50
CA SER A 342 -6.94 21.99 -1.50
C SER A 342 -5.91 22.82 -0.73
N ASP A 343 -5.16 22.16 0.16
CA ASP A 343 -4.02 22.67 0.93
C ASP A 343 -2.65 22.20 0.38
N ALA A 344 -2.60 21.59 -0.80
CA ALA A 344 -1.37 21.04 -1.35
C ALA A 344 -0.32 22.12 -1.66
N LYS A 345 0.95 21.81 -1.42
CA LYS A 345 2.07 22.66 -1.83
C LYS A 345 2.25 22.71 -3.35
N CYS A 346 1.98 21.61 -4.03
CA CYS A 346 2.22 21.44 -5.46
C CYS A 346 0.89 21.13 -6.17
N ALA A 347 0.53 21.96 -7.15
CA ALA A 347 -0.73 21.90 -7.89
C ALA A 347 -1.99 21.73 -7.01
N PRO A 348 -2.25 22.63 -6.05
CA PRO A 348 -3.46 22.56 -5.22
C PRO A 348 -4.74 22.63 -6.05
N ASN A 349 -5.75 21.87 -5.61
CA ASN A 349 -7.06 21.77 -6.26
C ASN A 349 -7.04 21.25 -7.72
N ALA A 350 -6.00 20.53 -8.15
CA ALA A 350 -5.83 20.08 -9.53
C ALA A 350 -7.08 19.41 -10.13
N LYS A 351 -7.73 18.49 -9.39
CA LYS A 351 -8.99 17.83 -9.81
C LYS A 351 -10.18 18.78 -10.00
N MET A 352 -10.28 19.82 -9.18
CA MET A 352 -11.34 20.83 -9.31
C MET A 352 -11.09 21.76 -10.52
N LEU A 353 -9.83 22.08 -10.79
CA LEU A 353 -9.43 22.95 -11.91
C LEU A 353 -9.39 22.20 -13.24
N THR A 354 -9.06 20.91 -13.22
CA THR A 354 -8.92 20.01 -14.38
C THR A 354 -9.74 18.73 -14.14
N PRO A 355 -11.07 18.77 -14.33
CA PRO A 355 -11.98 17.65 -14.02
C PRO A 355 -12.02 16.56 -15.11
N GLN A 356 -11.08 16.55 -16.05
CA GLN A 356 -10.96 15.54 -17.10
C GLN A 356 -9.63 14.82 -16.91
N SER A 357 -9.60 13.51 -17.13
CA SER A 357 -8.35 12.75 -17.01
C SER A 357 -7.33 13.22 -18.05
N ASP A 358 -6.08 13.42 -17.63
CA ASP A 358 -4.96 13.72 -18.54
C ASP A 358 -4.79 12.62 -19.59
N ASN A 359 -4.24 12.97 -20.77
CA ASN A 359 -3.88 11.99 -21.81
C ASN A 359 -2.40 11.55 -21.75
N PHE A 360 -1.67 12.03 -20.75
CA PHE A 360 -0.27 11.72 -20.44
C PHE A 360 -0.17 11.14 -19.02
N GLU A 361 1.01 10.65 -18.67
CA GLU A 361 1.41 10.32 -17.30
C GLU A 361 2.53 11.28 -16.84
N LEU A 362 2.79 11.33 -15.54
CA LEU A 362 3.72 12.29 -14.95
C LEU A 362 5.15 11.75 -14.85
N GLY A 363 6.12 12.64 -14.97
CA GLY A 363 7.52 12.39 -14.63
C GLY A 363 8.05 13.49 -13.72
N TRP A 364 9.19 13.26 -13.09
CA TRP A 364 9.87 14.27 -12.28
C TRP A 364 11.27 14.52 -12.82
N ASP A 365 11.71 15.79 -12.80
CA ASP A 365 13.09 16.14 -13.13
C ASP A 365 14.02 15.80 -11.95
N VAL A 366 14.41 14.53 -11.86
CA VAL A 366 15.26 13.97 -10.81
C VAL A 366 16.51 13.32 -11.40
N SER A 367 17.64 13.52 -10.71
CA SER A 367 18.98 13.11 -11.17
C SER A 367 19.32 11.62 -10.98
N CYS A 368 18.46 10.86 -10.30
CA CYS A 368 18.70 9.47 -9.89
C CYS A 368 17.37 8.72 -9.68
N GLY A 369 17.41 7.39 -9.61
CA GLY A 369 16.23 6.58 -9.31
C GLY A 369 15.13 6.57 -10.38
N VAL A 370 15.36 7.11 -11.58
CA VAL A 370 14.34 7.19 -12.64
C VAL A 370 14.03 5.80 -13.19
N VAL A 371 12.76 5.41 -13.10
CA VAL A 371 12.22 4.18 -13.69
C VAL A 371 11.22 4.58 -14.76
N GLN A 372 11.60 4.40 -16.03
CA GLN A 372 10.67 4.55 -17.15
C GLN A 372 9.57 3.48 -17.07
N GLY A 373 8.32 3.88 -17.31
CA GLY A 373 7.16 3.01 -17.46
C GLY A 373 7.19 2.17 -18.74
N ASP A 374 6.03 1.72 -19.21
CA ASP A 374 5.90 0.86 -20.39
C ASP A 374 5.76 1.63 -21.72
N GLY A 375 5.50 2.93 -21.66
CA GLY A 375 5.30 3.80 -22.82
C GLY A 375 3.89 3.78 -23.40
N GLN A 376 2.89 3.30 -22.66
CA GLN A 376 1.48 3.38 -23.07
C GLN A 376 0.96 4.83 -23.16
N TYR A 377 1.48 5.71 -22.30
CA TYR A 377 1.18 7.15 -22.31
C TYR A 377 2.46 7.97 -22.51
N GLU A 378 2.31 9.19 -23.03
CA GLU A 378 3.39 10.18 -23.07
C GLU A 378 3.75 10.61 -21.63
N ILE A 379 5.02 10.87 -21.35
CA ILE A 379 5.46 11.38 -20.05
C ILE A 379 5.62 12.90 -20.12
N LYS A 380 4.83 13.61 -19.31
CA LYS A 380 4.96 15.05 -19.09
C LYS A 380 5.62 15.31 -17.74
N MET A 381 6.64 16.15 -17.70
CA MET A 381 7.28 16.51 -16.43
C MET A 381 6.34 17.34 -15.56
N MET A 382 6.26 16.97 -14.28
CA MET A 382 5.46 17.61 -13.26
C MET A 382 5.96 19.03 -12.99
N ASP A 383 5.04 19.99 -13.01
CA ASP A 383 5.27 21.38 -12.62
C ASP A 383 4.14 21.79 -11.66
N CYS A 384 4.50 22.40 -10.52
CA CYS A 384 3.53 22.70 -9.46
C CYS A 384 2.44 23.74 -9.85
N HIS A 385 2.56 24.40 -11.00
CA HIS A 385 1.58 25.34 -11.54
C HIS A 385 0.80 24.78 -12.74
N MET A 386 1.08 23.55 -13.19
CA MET A 386 0.61 23.02 -14.48
C MET A 386 -0.91 22.89 -14.63
N TYR A 387 -1.67 22.96 -13.53
CA TYR A 387 -3.14 22.89 -13.50
C TYR A 387 -3.81 24.21 -13.08
N GLY A 388 -3.09 25.35 -13.13
CA GLY A 388 -3.67 26.68 -12.98
C GLY A 388 -3.75 27.22 -11.54
N ALA A 389 -2.75 26.90 -10.71
CA ALA A 389 -2.58 27.39 -9.33
C ALA A 389 -1.59 28.56 -9.24
#